data_AF-A0AAW0NHD5-F1
#
_entry.id   AF-A0AAW0NHD5-F1
#
_cell.length_a   1.000
_cell.length_b   1.000
_cell.length_c   1.000
_cell.angle_alpha   90.00
_cell.angle_beta   90.00
_cell.angle_gamma   90.00
#
_symmetry.space_group_name_H-M   'P 1'
#
loop_
_entity.id
_entity.type
_entity.pdbx_description
1 polymer ?
#
loop_
_entity_poly.entity_id
_entity_poly.type
_entity_poly.pdbx_seq_one_letter_code
_entity_poly.pdbx_strand_id
1 'polypeptide(L)'
;MAEFYSSYKGMYVPTFCTPEALEYWEQFTFRPDDIIVATYKLGVDLVPLVLSGGDPSLVNSVPTWKRTPFIGETEYGLGMGLETQPSPRVMASHFHTTPCPNPSSRTNPR
;
A
#
# COMPACT_ATOMS: atom_id res chain seq x y z
N MET A 1 -14.25 -1.83 21.62
CA MET A 1 -14.34 -2.14 20.18
C MET A 1 -14.35 -0.87 19.30
N ALA A 2 -15.00 0.23 19.70
CA ALA A 2 -15.06 1.47 18.90
C ALA A 2 -13.82 2.40 18.98
N GLU A 3 -12.85 2.12 19.86
CA GLU A 3 -11.64 2.97 19.99
C GLU A 3 -10.55 2.68 18.95
N PHE A 4 -10.57 1.50 18.32
CA PHE A 4 -9.52 1.07 17.38
C PHE A 4 -9.96 1.01 15.92
N TYR A 5 -11.25 1.21 15.65
CA TYR A 5 -11.80 1.16 14.29
C TYR A 5 -12.71 2.34 14.01
N SER A 6 -12.62 2.89 12.80
CA SER A 6 -13.52 3.90 12.26
C SER A 6 -14.24 3.34 11.03
N SER A 7 -15.39 3.91 10.68
CA SER A 7 -16.08 3.58 9.42
C SER A 7 -15.64 4.53 8.32
N TYR A 8 -15.17 4.00 7.19
CA TYR A 8 -14.85 4.76 5.99
C TYR A 8 -15.53 4.13 4.77
N LYS A 9 -16.44 4.87 4.13
CA LYS A 9 -17.22 4.42 2.95
C LYS A 9 -17.84 3.02 3.11
N GLY A 10 -18.34 2.70 4.31
CA GLY A 10 -18.95 1.40 4.63
C GLY A 10 -17.98 0.30 5.04
N MET A 11 -16.67 0.56 5.09
CA MET A 11 -15.65 -0.36 5.61
C MET A 11 -15.24 0.01 7.03
N TYR A 12 -14.97 -0.99 7.87
CA TYR A 12 -14.29 -0.78 9.14
C TYR A 12 -12.79 -0.80 8.93
N VAL A 13 -12.14 0.33 9.20
CA VAL A 13 -10.70 0.51 9.06
C VAL A 13 -10.09 0.80 10.43
N PRO A 14 -8.84 0.41 10.69
CA PRO A 14 -8.16 0.79 11.92
C PRO A 14 -8.08 2.32 12.06
N THR A 15 -8.08 2.85 13.28
CA THR A 15 -8.05 4.30 13.53
C THR A 15 -6.75 4.98 13.05
N PHE A 16 -5.68 4.22 12.82
CA PHE A 16 -4.44 4.70 12.19
C PHE A 16 -4.52 4.84 10.66
N CYS A 17 -5.65 4.46 10.05
CA CYS A 17 -5.99 4.81 8.67
C CYS A 17 -6.81 6.11 8.70
N THR A 18 -6.13 7.26 8.84
CA THR A 18 -6.81 8.55 8.90
C THR A 18 -7.55 8.85 7.59
N PRO A 19 -8.62 9.68 7.60
CA PRO A 19 -9.29 10.11 6.37
C PRO A 19 -8.32 10.67 5.32
N GLU A 20 -7.31 11.42 5.75
CA GLU A 20 -6.23 11.95 4.89
C GLU A 20 -5.44 10.83 4.20
N ALA A 21 -5.01 9.80 4.94
CA ALA A 21 -4.27 8.67 4.36
C ALA A 21 -5.14 7.87 3.39
N LEU A 22 -6.43 7.75 3.67
CA LEU A 22 -7.40 7.08 2.80
C LEU A 22 -7.69 7.88 1.53
N GLU A 23 -7.84 9.20 1.62
CA GLU A 23 -7.97 10.08 0.45
C GLU A 23 -6.70 10.08 -0.42
N TYR A 24 -5.52 10.09 0.21
CA TYR A 24 -4.24 9.92 -0.47
C TYR A 24 -4.21 8.62 -1.28
N TRP A 25 -4.65 7.51 -0.67
CA TRP A 25 -4.74 6.22 -1.37
C TRP A 25 -5.68 6.28 -2.58
N GLU A 26 -6.85 6.89 -2.46
CA GLU A 26 -7.82 7.00 -3.55
C GLU A 26 -7.32 7.85 -4.73
N GLN A 27 -6.40 8.77 -4.48
CA GLN A 27 -5.82 9.65 -5.49
C GLN A 27 -4.43 9.19 -5.95
N PHE A 28 -3.91 8.10 -5.37
CA PHE A 28 -2.55 7.62 -5.61
C PHE A 28 -2.33 7.33 -7.10
N THR A 29 -1.23 7.85 -7.64
CA THR A 29 -0.87 7.62 -9.04
C THR A 29 0.07 6.41 -9.15
N PHE A 30 -0.45 5.35 -9.74
CA PHE A 30 0.33 4.15 -10.05
C PHE A 30 1.22 4.35 -11.27
N ARG A 31 2.37 3.68 -11.22
CA ARG A 31 3.31 3.50 -12.33
C ARG A 31 3.15 2.08 -12.90
N PRO A 32 3.51 1.86 -14.18
CA PRO A 32 3.40 0.55 -14.82
C PRO A 32 4.19 -0.58 -14.12
N ASP A 33 5.21 -0.20 -13.36
CA ASP A 33 6.12 -1.11 -12.65
C ASP A 33 5.86 -1.17 -11.13
N ASP A 34 4.77 -0.58 -10.66
CA ASP A 34 4.36 -0.74 -9.27
C ASP A 34 3.88 -2.16 -8.99
N ILE A 35 4.25 -2.66 -7.82
CA ILE A 35 3.85 -3.98 -7.33
C ILE A 35 2.99 -3.80 -6.08
N ILE A 36 1.73 -4.22 -6.18
CA ILE A 36 0.76 -4.17 -5.09
C ILE A 36 0.51 -5.58 -4.57
N VAL A 37 0.80 -5.80 -3.28
CA VAL A 37 0.42 -7.01 -2.56
C VAL A 37 -0.96 -6.81 -1.95
N ALA A 38 -2.00 -7.21 -2.68
CA ALA A 38 -3.36 -7.23 -2.17
C ALA A 38 -3.61 -8.51 -1.36
N THR A 39 -3.71 -8.41 -0.04
CA THR A 39 -3.90 -9.57 0.84
C THR A 39 -4.78 -9.26 2.02
N TYR A 40 -5.52 -10.25 2.52
CA TYR A 40 -6.29 -10.12 3.76
C TYR A 40 -5.45 -10.41 5.01
N LYS A 41 -4.42 -11.27 4.94
CA LYS A 41 -3.71 -11.76 6.13
C LYS A 41 -2.20 -12.00 5.98
N LEU A 42 -1.72 -12.57 4.87
CA LEU A 42 -0.33 -13.04 4.76
C LEU A 42 0.28 -12.76 3.38
N GLY A 43 1.60 -12.91 3.27
CA GLY A 43 2.31 -12.92 1.98
C GLY A 43 3.03 -11.63 1.61
N VAL A 44 3.08 -10.64 2.52
CA VAL A 44 3.73 -9.33 2.26
C VAL A 44 5.24 -9.47 2.04
N ASP A 45 5.90 -10.39 2.75
CA ASP A 45 7.36 -10.56 2.68
C ASP A 45 7.88 -11.36 1.47
N LEU A 46 6.99 -12.01 0.72
CA LEU A 46 7.39 -12.83 -0.43
C LEU A 46 7.94 -11.96 -1.57
N VAL A 47 7.35 -10.79 -1.80
CA VAL A 47 7.72 -9.93 -2.93
C VAL A 47 9.13 -9.36 -2.79
N PRO A 48 9.54 -8.78 -1.65
CA PRO A 48 10.92 -8.32 -1.46
C PRO A 48 11.97 -9.41 -1.69
N LEU A 49 11.68 -10.66 -1.30
CA LEU A 49 12.59 -11.80 -1.52
C LEU A 49 12.72 -12.16 -3.01
N VAL A 50 11.63 -12.11 -3.76
CA VAL A 50 11.68 -12.35 -5.21
C VAL A 50 12.50 -11.27 -5.91
N LEU A 51 12.30 -10.00 -5.53
CA LEU A 51 13.04 -8.87 -6.11
C LEU A 51 14.53 -8.87 -5.73
N SER A 52 14.90 -9.44 -4.59
CA SER A 52 16.30 -9.61 -4.18
C SER A 52 16.95 -10.88 -4.73
N GLY A 53 16.28 -11.66 -5.57
CA GLY A 53 16.79 -12.94 -6.07
C GLY A 53 16.94 -14.01 -4.98
N GLY A 54 16.20 -13.88 -3.88
CA GLY A 54 16.23 -14.78 -2.73
C GLY A 54 17.19 -14.35 -1.61
N ASP A 55 17.87 -13.19 -1.74
CA ASP A 55 18.73 -12.68 -0.68
C ASP A 55 17.88 -12.19 0.52
N PRO A 56 18.01 -12.81 1.72
CA PRO A 56 17.22 -12.46 2.90
C PRO A 56 17.76 -11.24 3.66
N SER A 57 18.90 -10.66 3.25
CA SER A 57 19.56 -9.56 3.96
C SER A 57 18.61 -8.41 4.25
N LEU A 58 17.76 -8.04 3.29
CA LEU A 58 16.77 -6.97 3.44
C LEU A 58 15.65 -7.35 4.42
N VAL A 59 15.13 -8.58 4.34
CA VAL A 59 14.07 -9.08 5.24
C VAL A 59 14.54 -9.17 6.69
N ASN A 60 15.81 -9.52 6.88
CA ASN A 60 16.41 -9.67 8.20
C ASN A 60 16.82 -8.33 8.85
N SER A 61 17.00 -7.27 8.06
CA SER A 61 17.53 -5.98 8.54
C SER A 61 16.50 -4.84 8.56
N VAL A 62 15.45 -4.92 7.73
CA VAL A 62 14.45 -3.86 7.59
C VAL A 62 13.07 -4.42 7.95
N PRO A 63 12.28 -3.73 8.81
CA PRO A 63 10.94 -4.19 9.16
C PRO A 63 10.00 -4.18 7.95
N THR A 64 9.02 -5.09 7.95
CA THR A 64 8.10 -5.31 6.82
C THR A 64 7.41 -4.04 6.35
N TRP A 65 6.87 -3.22 7.26
CA TRP A 65 6.18 -1.97 6.95
C TRP A 65 7.07 -0.89 6.29
N LYS A 66 8.41 -1.00 6.40
CA LYS A 66 9.35 -0.14 5.66
C LYS A 66 9.70 -0.69 4.28
N ARG A 67 9.66 -2.01 4.11
CA ARG A 67 9.95 -2.68 2.81
C ARG A 67 8.74 -2.71 1.89
N THR A 68 7.56 -2.84 2.49
CA THR A 68 6.28 -2.96 1.80
C THR A 68 5.24 -2.22 2.64
N PRO A 69 5.25 -0.88 2.60
CA PRO A 69 4.32 -0.07 3.37
C PRO A 69 2.88 -0.36 2.96
N PHE A 70 1.99 -0.32 3.94
CA PHE A 70 0.56 -0.44 3.70
C PHE A 70 0.02 0.91 3.23
N ILE A 71 -0.54 0.92 2.03
CA ILE A 71 -1.15 2.13 1.50
C ILE A 71 -2.47 2.40 2.22
N GLY A 72 -2.79 3.67 2.48
CA GLY A 72 -3.92 4.07 3.32
C GLY A 72 -3.65 4.03 4.83
N GLU A 73 -2.44 3.65 5.26
CA GLU A 73 -1.94 3.86 6.62
C GLU A 73 -1.21 5.21 6.73
N THR A 74 -1.41 5.92 7.84
CA THR A 74 -0.85 7.26 8.04
C THR A 74 0.67 7.27 8.18
N GLU A 75 1.25 6.41 9.02
CA GLU A 75 2.69 6.49 9.35
C GLU A 75 3.58 6.06 8.18
N TYR A 76 3.28 4.91 7.56
CA TYR A 76 4.16 4.31 6.55
C TYR A 76 3.64 4.48 5.12
N GLY A 77 2.33 4.43 4.90
CA GLY A 77 1.74 4.63 3.57
C GLY A 77 1.88 6.08 3.08
N LEU A 78 1.41 7.03 3.89
CA LEU A 78 1.53 8.46 3.61
C LEU A 78 2.93 8.99 3.96
N GLY A 79 3.43 8.68 5.17
CA GLY A 79 4.65 9.28 5.72
C GLY A 79 5.97 8.89 5.03
N MET A 80 6.02 7.78 4.28
CA MET A 80 7.25 7.37 3.57
C MET A 80 7.43 8.01 2.18
N GLY A 81 6.46 8.81 1.73
CA GLY A 81 6.56 9.49 0.43
C GLY A 81 6.72 8.51 -0.73
N LEU A 82 5.82 7.53 -0.84
CA LEU A 82 5.81 6.50 -1.88
C LEU A 82 5.95 7.06 -3.31
N GLU A 83 5.49 8.28 -3.55
CA GLU A 83 5.65 8.98 -4.83
C GLU A 83 7.08 9.39 -5.17
N THR A 84 7.93 9.57 -4.16
CA THR A 84 9.33 9.96 -4.35
C THR A 84 10.27 8.77 -4.51
N GLN A 85 9.80 7.56 -4.22
CA GLN A 85 10.62 6.35 -4.30
C GLN A 85 10.96 5.95 -5.74
N PRO A 86 12.14 5.38 -5.98
CA PRO A 86 12.49 4.80 -7.28
C PRO A 86 11.62 3.59 -7.60
N SER A 87 11.39 3.34 -8.88
CA SER A 87 10.71 2.14 -9.33
C SER A 87 11.64 0.91 -9.42
N PRO A 88 11.13 -0.34 -9.27
CA PRO A 88 9.74 -0.68 -8.97
C PRO A 88 9.39 -0.39 -7.51
N ARG A 89 8.19 0.18 -7.26
CA ARG A 89 7.71 0.44 -5.90
C ARG A 89 6.89 -0.74 -5.41
N VAL A 90 7.13 -1.17 -4.17
CA VAL A 90 6.43 -2.30 -3.56
C VAL A 90 5.57 -1.79 -2.42
N MET A 91 4.27 -2.09 -2.45
CA MET A 91 3.30 -1.66 -1.45
C MET A 91 2.29 -2.77 -1.16
N ALA A 92 1.66 -2.74 0.02
CA ALA A 92 0.62 -3.68 0.40
C ALA A 92 -0.72 -2.98 0.60
N SER A 93 -1.80 -3.72 0.41
CA SER A 93 -3.15 -3.24 0.67
C SER A 93 -4.01 -4.34 1.26
N HIS A 94 -4.76 -3.99 2.31
CA HIS A 94 -5.84 -4.80 2.87
C HIS A 94 -7.21 -4.42 2.31
N PHE A 95 -7.27 -3.34 1.51
CA PHE A 95 -8.52 -2.87 0.98
C PHE A 95 -9.03 -3.79 -0.12
N HIS A 96 -10.33 -4.05 -0.11
CA HIS A 96 -10.99 -4.65 -1.26
C HIS A 96 -10.86 -3.73 -2.48
N THR A 97 -11.18 -4.25 -3.67
CA THR A 97 -11.03 -3.58 -4.98
C THR A 97 -11.63 -2.16 -5.07
N THR A 98 -12.43 -1.72 -4.10
CA THR A 98 -13.07 -0.40 -4.04
C THR A 98 -12.61 0.34 -2.77
N PRO A 99 -11.34 0.72 -2.72
CA PRO A 99 -10.93 2.12 -2.98
C PRO A 99 -9.69 2.23 -3.86
N CYS A 100 -9.25 1.13 -4.51
CA CYS A 100 -8.12 1.18 -5.41
C CYS A 100 -8.47 2.07 -6.62
N PRO A 101 -7.66 3.09 -6.95
CA PRO A 101 -7.86 3.90 -8.16
C PRO A 101 -8.02 2.99 -9.37
N ASN A 102 -9.10 3.16 -10.15
CA ASN A 102 -9.37 2.30 -11.30
C ASN A 102 -8.21 2.42 -12.32
N PRO A 103 -7.46 1.34 -12.60
CA PRO A 103 -6.34 1.40 -13.56
C PRO A 103 -6.81 1.78 -14.96
N SER A 104 -8.08 1.49 -15.31
CA SER A 104 -8.63 1.72 -16.64
C SER A 104 -9.25 3.11 -16.84
N SER A 105 -9.37 3.95 -15.80
CA SER A 105 -10.04 5.26 -15.91
C SER A 105 -9.13 6.38 -16.42
N ARG A 106 -7.87 6.09 -16.79
CA ARG A 106 -6.94 7.05 -17.41
C ARG A 106 -6.41 6.56 -18.76
N THR A 107 -7.32 6.32 -19.70
CA THR A 107 -6.95 6.41 -21.12
C THR A 107 -6.97 7.89 -21.50
N ASN A 108 -5.79 8.49 -21.68
CA ASN A 108 -5.65 9.84 -22.21
C ASN A 108 -6.30 9.89 -23.62
N PRO A 109 -7.15 10.88 -23.96
CA PRO A 109 -7.59 11.04 -25.34
C PRO A 109 -6.36 11.30 -26.21
N ARG A 110 -6.21 10.52 -27.28
CA ARG A 110 -5.25 10.82 -28.34
C ARG A 110 -5.69 12.06 -29.11
#